data_AF-A0A238ZUV2-F1
#
_entry.id   AF-A0A238ZUV2-F1
#
_cell.length_a   1.000
_cell.length_b   1.000
_cell.length_c   1.000
_cell.angle_alpha   90.00
_cell.angle_beta   90.00
_cell.angle_gamma   90.00
#
_symmetry.space_group_name_H-M   'P 1'
#
loop_
_entity.id
_entity.type
_entity.pdbx_description
1 polymer ?
#
loop_
_entity_poly.entity_id
_entity_poly.type
_entity_poly.pdbx_seq_one_letter_code
_entity_poly.pdbx_strand_id
1 'polypeptide(L)'
;MLNKKIYELLSSKKGVTLIEILISLIIFIIIIVPFLGMFVQSTKSNSLSQNIIDATYIAQSCMEDVYSISITNNFMDGLTELKDNGFTETVVVADEDYDYTKNIDGYYALIEIRKSAYSGNLVKVVAKIYNNSALEKLEAQMETILLWNS
;
A
#
# COMPACT_ATOMS: atom_id res chain seq x y z
N MET A 1 43.89 45.34 -48.63
CA MET A 1 43.78 43.89 -48.32
C MET A 1 43.42 43.59 -46.86
N LEU A 2 43.84 44.42 -45.88
CA LEU A 2 43.61 44.18 -44.44
C LEU A 2 42.12 44.08 -44.03
N ASN A 3 41.27 44.97 -44.57
CA ASN A 3 39.84 44.98 -44.24
C ASN A 3 39.09 43.70 -44.65
N LYS A 4 39.46 43.09 -45.79
CA LYS A 4 38.79 41.88 -46.30
C LYS A 4 38.99 40.67 -45.37
N LYS A 5 40.17 40.58 -44.76
CA LYS A 5 40.54 39.49 -43.83
C LYS A 5 39.83 39.60 -42.47
N ILE A 6 39.48 40.82 -42.06
CA ILE A 6 38.68 41.09 -40.85
C ILE A 6 37.21 40.70 -41.08
N TYR A 7 36.65 41.02 -42.26
CA TYR A 7 35.29 40.58 -42.63
C TYR A 7 35.17 39.05 -42.74
N GLU A 8 36.21 38.35 -43.22
CA GLU A 8 36.24 36.88 -43.25
C GLU A 8 36.29 36.26 -41.84
N LEU A 9 37.01 36.88 -40.89
CA LEU A 9 37.02 36.45 -39.49
C LEU A 9 35.67 36.70 -38.78
N LEU A 10 34.99 37.80 -39.08
CA LEU A 10 33.65 38.10 -38.54
C LEU A 10 32.55 37.22 -39.17
N SER A 11 32.76 36.71 -40.38
CA SER A 11 31.85 35.78 -41.06
C SER A 11 32.06 34.30 -40.64
N SER A 12 33.13 34.01 -39.90
CA SER A 12 33.46 32.66 -39.43
C SER A 12 32.50 32.18 -38.33
N LYS A 13 31.52 31.34 -38.71
CA LYS A 13 30.61 30.66 -37.76
C LYS A 13 31.25 29.52 -36.94
N LYS A 14 32.55 29.23 -37.13
CA LYS A 14 33.24 28.05 -36.54
C LYS A 14 33.26 28.01 -35.01
N GLY A 15 33.13 29.14 -34.32
CA GLY A 15 33.03 29.21 -32.84
C GLY A 15 31.60 29.26 -32.29
N VAL A 16 30.61 29.58 -33.13
CA VAL A 16 29.21 29.80 -32.74
C VAL A 16 28.45 28.47 -32.61
N THR A 17 28.79 27.46 -33.42
CA THR A 17 28.08 26.18 -33.44
C THR A 17 28.36 25.30 -32.22
N LEU A 18 29.57 25.33 -31.66
CA LEU A 18 29.91 24.50 -30.49
C LEU A 18 29.23 25.01 -29.22
N ILE A 19 29.20 26.33 -29.00
CA ILE A 19 28.54 26.94 -27.85
C ILE A 19 27.02 26.78 -27.92
N GLU A 20 26.41 26.85 -29.11
CA GLU A 20 24.98 26.54 -29.30
C GLU A 20 24.66 25.10 -28.89
N ILE A 21 25.45 24.12 -29.35
CA ILE A 21 25.27 22.71 -28.96
C ILE A 21 25.41 22.54 -27.44
N LEU A 22 26.38 23.22 -26.82
CA LEU A 22 26.58 23.16 -25.37
C LEU A 22 25.38 23.75 -24.62
N ILE A 23 24.88 24.91 -25.03
CA ILE A 23 23.71 25.55 -24.42
C ILE A 23 22.46 24.68 -24.61
N SER A 24 22.25 24.11 -25.80
CA SER A 24 21.15 23.17 -26.04
C SER A 24 21.23 21.94 -25.12
N LEU A 25 22.42 21.38 -24.93
CA LEU A 25 22.62 20.24 -24.02
C LEU A 25 22.38 20.62 -22.56
N ILE A 26 22.81 21.81 -22.14
CA ILE A 26 22.56 22.31 -20.77
C ILE A 26 21.05 22.45 -20.53
N ILE A 27 20.34 23.10 -21.45
CA ILE A 27 18.88 23.27 -21.36
C ILE A 27 18.20 21.90 -21.36
N PHE A 28 18.65 20.98 -22.20
CA PHE A 28 18.12 19.61 -22.27
C PHE A 28 18.29 18.85 -20.94
N ILE A 29 19.46 18.94 -20.30
CA ILE A 29 19.72 18.30 -19.00
C ILE A 29 18.82 18.91 -17.92
N ILE A 30 18.72 20.25 -17.88
CA ILE A 30 17.85 20.97 -16.92
C ILE A 30 16.41 20.45 -17.01
N ILE A 31 15.94 20.16 -18.23
CA ILE A 31 14.61 19.64 -18.47
C ILE A 31 14.51 18.15 -18.11
N ILE A 32 15.50 17.32 -18.45
CA ILE A 32 15.42 15.86 -18.26
C ILE A 32 15.49 15.42 -16.80
N VAL A 33 16.34 16.04 -15.98
CA VAL A 33 16.53 15.64 -14.58
C VAL A 33 15.20 15.57 -13.79
N PRO A 34 14.30 16.58 -13.83
CA PRO A 34 13.03 16.49 -13.13
C PRO A 34 12.12 15.38 -13.68
N PHE A 35 12.12 15.11 -14.99
CA PHE A 35 11.35 14.00 -15.55
C PHE A 35 11.81 12.64 -15.04
N LEU A 36 13.13 12.42 -14.93
CA LEU A 36 13.65 11.19 -14.31
C LEU A 36 13.15 11.03 -12.87
N GLY A 37 13.15 12.11 -12.09
CA GLY A 37 12.57 12.13 -10.75
C GLY A 37 11.08 11.76 -10.74
N MET A 38 10.31 12.30 -11.67
CA MET A 38 8.88 11.97 -11.83
C MET A 38 8.68 10.49 -12.17
N PHE A 39 9.47 9.91 -13.07
CA PHE A 39 9.35 8.47 -13.39
C PHE A 39 9.63 7.56 -12.20
N VAL A 40 10.67 7.88 -11.41
CA VAL A 40 10.96 7.15 -10.17
C VAL A 40 9.79 7.25 -9.19
N GLN A 41 9.26 8.47 -8.99
CA GLN A 41 8.13 8.68 -8.10
C GLN A 41 6.87 7.96 -8.58
N SER A 42 6.56 8.01 -9.89
CA SER A 42 5.42 7.30 -10.47
C SER A 42 5.52 5.79 -10.30
N THR A 43 6.71 5.22 -10.48
CA THR A 43 6.93 3.77 -10.28
C THR A 43 6.68 3.38 -8.82
N LYS A 44 7.22 4.17 -7.87
CA LYS A 44 6.98 3.94 -6.43
C LYS A 44 5.50 4.09 -6.07
N SER A 45 4.86 5.14 -6.58
CA SER A 45 3.42 5.37 -6.36
C SER A 45 2.58 4.22 -6.91
N ASN A 46 2.91 3.71 -8.10
CA ASN A 46 2.19 2.61 -8.71
C ASN A 46 2.33 1.32 -7.89
N SER A 47 3.54 1.00 -7.44
CA SER A 47 3.77 -0.17 -6.57
C SER A 47 3.05 -0.04 -5.22
N LEU A 48 3.05 1.16 -4.63
CA LEU A 48 2.31 1.40 -3.39
C LEU A 48 0.80 1.23 -3.60
N SER A 49 0.25 1.80 -4.67
CA SER A 49 -1.17 1.65 -5.00
C SER A 49 -1.55 0.18 -5.20
N GLN A 50 -0.72 -0.60 -5.90
CA GLN A 50 -0.93 -2.02 -6.08
C GLN A 50 -0.97 -2.75 -4.72
N ASN A 51 0.02 -2.50 -3.87
CA ASN A 51 0.09 -3.14 -2.56
C ASN A 51 -1.12 -2.81 -1.66
N ILE A 52 -1.62 -1.57 -1.72
CA ILE A 52 -2.82 -1.14 -0.97
C ILE A 52 -4.07 -1.82 -1.52
N ILE A 53 -4.21 -1.93 -2.85
CA ILE A 53 -5.35 -2.62 -3.48
C ILE A 53 -5.37 -4.09 -3.09
N ASP A 54 -4.23 -4.78 -3.20
CA ASP A 54 -4.11 -6.19 -2.85
C ASP A 54 -4.41 -6.41 -1.36
N ALA A 55 -3.82 -5.59 -0.48
CA ALA A 55 -4.10 -5.64 0.95
C ALA A 55 -5.56 -5.34 1.28
N THR A 56 -6.21 -4.42 0.56
CA THR A 56 -7.64 -4.10 0.76
C THR A 56 -8.52 -5.27 0.35
N TYR A 57 -8.20 -5.94 -0.75
CA TYR A 57 -8.94 -7.13 -1.18
C TYR A 57 -8.83 -8.27 -0.15
N ILE A 58 -7.64 -8.47 0.41
CA ILE A 58 -7.43 -9.43 1.50
C ILE A 58 -8.22 -9.02 2.76
N ALA A 59 -8.21 -7.74 3.13
CA ALA A 59 -8.98 -7.24 4.27
C ALA A 59 -10.48 -7.47 4.08
N GLN A 60 -10.98 -7.23 2.88
CA GLN A 60 -12.38 -7.47 2.52
C GLN A 60 -12.72 -8.96 2.61
N SER A 61 -11.91 -9.84 2.02
CA SER A 61 -12.13 -11.29 2.09
C SER A 61 -12.15 -11.78 3.53
N CYS A 62 -11.22 -11.33 4.38
CA CYS A 62 -11.23 -11.71 5.79
C CYS A 62 -12.49 -11.22 6.51
N MET A 63 -12.97 -10.03 6.17
CA MET A 63 -14.18 -9.47 6.78
C MET A 63 -15.44 -10.20 6.32
N GLU A 64 -15.49 -10.63 5.04
CA GLU A 64 -16.55 -11.47 4.49
C GLU A 64 -16.58 -12.84 5.16
N ASP A 65 -15.42 -13.46 5.40
CA ASP A 65 -15.31 -14.72 6.14
C ASP A 65 -15.88 -14.59 7.55
N VAL A 66 -15.44 -13.57 8.32
CA VAL A 66 -15.94 -13.33 9.68
C VAL A 66 -17.44 -13.02 9.67
N TYR A 67 -17.91 -12.24 8.71
CA TYR A 67 -19.34 -11.95 8.56
C TYR A 67 -20.16 -13.21 8.32
N SER A 68 -19.74 -14.07 7.38
CA SER A 68 -20.40 -15.33 7.07
C SER A 68 -20.49 -16.24 8.31
N ILE A 69 -19.41 -16.31 9.09
CA ILE A 69 -19.37 -17.07 10.34
C ILE A 69 -20.33 -16.46 11.38
N SER A 70 -20.38 -15.13 11.49
CA SER A 70 -21.21 -14.44 12.47
C SER A 70 -22.71 -14.67 12.31
N ILE A 71 -23.18 -14.90 11.08
CA ILE A 71 -24.60 -15.16 10.78
C ILE A 71 -24.95 -16.65 10.83
N THR A 72 -23.97 -17.55 10.71
CA THR A 72 -24.19 -19.00 10.61
C THR A 72 -24.02 -19.70 11.95
N ASN A 73 -23.11 -19.21 12.81
CA ASN A 73 -22.75 -19.87 14.05
C ASN A 73 -22.97 -18.95 15.26
N ASN A 74 -23.20 -19.56 16.43
CA ASN A 74 -23.07 -18.81 17.68
C ASN A 74 -21.63 -18.34 17.87
N PHE A 75 -21.41 -17.43 18.82
CA PHE A 75 -20.11 -16.78 19.01
C PHE A 75 -18.97 -17.79 19.21
N MET A 76 -19.11 -18.75 20.12
CA MET A 76 -18.03 -19.69 20.46
C MET A 76 -17.74 -20.68 19.33
N ASP A 77 -18.77 -21.17 18.65
CA ASP A 77 -18.61 -22.05 17.50
C ASP A 77 -17.97 -21.31 16.33
N GLY A 78 -18.33 -20.03 16.14
CA GLY A 78 -17.72 -19.19 15.11
C GLY A 78 -16.23 -18.92 15.34
N LEU A 79 -15.80 -18.76 16.60
CA LEU A 79 -14.37 -18.67 16.93
C LEU A 79 -13.62 -19.98 16.61
N THR A 80 -14.29 -21.12 16.76
CA THR A 80 -13.72 -22.42 16.39
C THR A 80 -13.60 -22.55 14.87
N GLU A 81 -14.63 -22.15 14.12
CA GLU A 81 -14.60 -22.17 12.66
C GLU A 81 -13.51 -21.25 12.08
N LEU A 82 -13.24 -20.10 12.71
CA LEU A 82 -12.11 -19.26 12.31
C LEU A 82 -10.78 -20.03 12.37
N LYS A 83 -10.57 -20.83 13.43
CA LYS A 83 -9.36 -21.65 13.55
C LYS A 83 -9.30 -22.73 12.46
N ASP A 84 -10.44 -23.36 12.17
CA ASP A 84 -10.55 -24.36 11.11
C ASP A 84 -10.28 -23.76 9.72
N ASN A 85 -10.64 -22.49 9.51
CA ASN A 85 -10.34 -21.70 8.31
C ASN A 85 -8.87 -21.22 8.23
N GLY A 86 -8.01 -21.72 9.12
CA GLY A 86 -6.57 -21.50 9.11
C GLY A 86 -6.11 -20.23 9.82
N PHE A 87 -6.97 -19.57 10.60
CA PHE A 87 -6.56 -18.49 11.46
C PHE A 87 -5.90 -19.03 12.74
N THR A 88 -4.80 -18.41 13.15
CA THR A 88 -4.09 -18.75 14.39
C THR A 88 -4.43 -17.74 15.47
N GLU A 89 -5.06 -18.20 16.55
CA GLU A 89 -5.29 -17.38 17.74
C GLU A 89 -3.95 -16.97 18.36
N THR A 90 -3.75 -15.67 18.57
CA THR A 90 -2.46 -15.11 18.98
C THR A 90 -2.52 -14.52 20.38
N VAL A 91 -3.66 -13.93 20.76
CA VAL A 91 -3.91 -13.39 22.10
C VAL A 91 -5.38 -13.63 22.46
N VAL A 92 -5.61 -14.22 23.64
CA VAL A 92 -6.89 -14.10 24.35
C VAL A 92 -6.80 -12.82 25.16
N VAL A 93 -7.50 -11.79 24.72
CA VAL A 93 -7.64 -10.56 25.49
C VAL A 93 -8.72 -10.81 26.55
N ALA A 94 -8.61 -10.19 27.73
CA ALA A 94 -9.65 -10.33 28.76
C ALA A 94 -11.03 -9.93 28.20
N ASP A 95 -12.11 -10.49 28.78
CA ASP A 95 -13.51 -10.12 28.50
C ASP A 95 -14.06 -10.50 27.10
N GLU A 96 -13.78 -11.73 26.62
CA GLU A 96 -14.29 -12.27 25.35
C GLU A 96 -13.79 -11.55 24.09
N ASP A 97 -12.59 -10.99 24.18
CA ASP A 97 -11.89 -10.36 23.07
C ASP A 97 -10.76 -11.26 22.55
N TYR A 98 -10.61 -11.33 21.23
CA TYR A 98 -9.72 -12.30 20.58
C TYR A 98 -8.95 -11.68 19.42
N ASP A 99 -7.70 -12.09 19.28
CA ASP A 99 -6.84 -11.73 18.15
C ASP A 99 -6.44 -12.97 17.37
N TYR A 100 -6.69 -12.93 16.06
CA TYR A 100 -6.39 -14.01 15.13
C TYR A 100 -5.44 -13.53 14.05
N THR A 101 -4.46 -14.35 13.68
CA THR A 101 -3.53 -14.05 12.60
C THR A 101 -3.57 -15.08 11.50
N LYS A 102 -3.34 -14.66 10.26
CA LYS A 102 -3.25 -15.55 9.10
C LYS A 102 -2.30 -14.97 8.07
N ASN A 103 -1.45 -15.81 7.49
CA ASN A 103 -0.65 -15.43 6.34
C ASN A 103 -1.43 -15.74 5.06
N ILE A 104 -1.57 -14.74 4.19
CA ILE A 104 -2.32 -14.84 2.93
C ILE A 104 -1.48 -14.15 1.86
N ASP A 105 -0.99 -14.90 0.87
CA ASP A 105 -0.24 -14.38 -0.28
C ASP A 105 0.92 -13.45 0.08
N GLY A 106 1.64 -13.77 1.17
CA GLY A 106 2.77 -12.98 1.66
C GLY A 106 2.39 -11.78 2.54
N TYR A 107 1.10 -11.48 2.66
CA TYR A 107 0.57 -10.54 3.64
C TYR A 107 0.23 -11.25 4.96
N TYR A 108 0.19 -10.46 6.03
CA TYR A 108 -0.13 -10.91 7.37
C TYR A 108 -1.42 -10.21 7.80
N ALA A 109 -2.50 -10.96 7.90
CA ALA A 109 -3.78 -10.50 8.39
C ALA A 109 -3.83 -10.65 9.91
N LEU A 110 -4.28 -9.62 10.60
CA LEU A 110 -4.65 -9.61 12.01
C LEU A 110 -6.14 -9.26 12.10
N ILE A 111 -6.92 -10.15 12.68
CA ILE A 111 -8.36 -9.98 12.93
C ILE A 111 -8.55 -9.80 14.42
N GLU A 112 -9.01 -8.60 14.78
CA GLU A 112 -9.35 -8.22 16.15
C GLU A 112 -10.86 -8.34 16.32
N ILE A 113 -11.29 -9.25 17.18
CA ILE A 113 -12.69 -9.44 17.57
C ILE A 113 -12.84 -8.89 18.98
N ARG A 114 -13.70 -7.88 19.15
CA ARG A 114 -13.97 -7.25 20.44
C ARG A 114 -15.44 -7.36 20.79
N LYS A 115 -15.79 -8.34 21.63
CA LYS A 115 -17.14 -8.49 22.14
C LYS A 115 -17.37 -7.62 23.36
N SER A 116 -16.34 -7.38 24.18
CA SER A 116 -16.40 -6.48 25.33
C SER A 116 -16.83 -5.05 24.97
N ALA A 117 -16.60 -4.65 23.71
CA ALA A 117 -16.88 -3.31 23.21
C ALA A 117 -18.37 -2.93 23.25
N TYR A 118 -19.29 -3.90 23.24
CA TYR A 118 -20.73 -3.68 23.23
C TYR A 118 -21.48 -4.69 24.11
N SER A 119 -22.69 -4.34 24.52
CA SER A 119 -23.57 -5.26 25.25
C SER A 119 -24.38 -6.15 24.30
N GLY A 120 -24.65 -7.39 24.70
CA GLY A 120 -25.45 -8.34 23.92
C GLY A 120 -24.64 -9.04 22.84
N ASN A 121 -25.17 -9.08 21.62
CA ASN A 121 -24.57 -9.84 20.52
C ASN A 121 -23.83 -8.97 19.50
N LEU A 122 -23.64 -7.68 19.79
CA LEU A 122 -22.87 -6.81 18.91
C LEU A 122 -21.38 -7.04 19.18
N VAL A 123 -20.63 -7.28 18.12
CA VAL A 123 -19.20 -7.56 18.19
C VAL A 123 -18.49 -6.64 17.21
N LYS A 124 -17.48 -5.92 17.68
CA LYS A 124 -16.61 -5.13 16.81
C LYS A 124 -15.60 -6.06 16.15
N VAL A 125 -15.43 -5.93 14.84
CA VAL A 125 -14.41 -6.67 14.10
C VAL A 125 -13.52 -5.68 13.35
N VAL A 126 -12.21 -5.84 13.50
CA VAL A 126 -11.21 -5.05 12.76
C VAL A 126 -10.27 -6.02 12.04
N ALA A 127 -10.18 -5.89 10.72
CA ALA A 127 -9.21 -6.60 9.90
C ALA A 127 -8.07 -5.65 9.54
N LYS A 128 -6.83 -5.99 9.92
CA LYS A 128 -5.61 -5.22 9.65
C LYS A 128 -4.65 -6.06 8.83
N ILE A 129 -4.20 -5.53 7.70
CA ILE A 129 -3.34 -6.25 6.78
C ILE A 129 -1.96 -5.59 6.73
N TYR A 130 -0.93 -6.39 6.95
CA TYR A 130 0.45 -5.97 7.03
C TYR A 130 1.28 -6.64 5.95
N ASN A 131 2.32 -5.95 5.47
CA ASN A 131 3.25 -6.52 4.50
C ASN A 131 4.38 -7.36 5.14
N ASN A 132 4.44 -7.41 6.48
CA ASN A 132 5.49 -8.10 7.21
C ASN A 132 4.95 -8.82 8.45
N SER A 133 5.68 -9.86 8.89
CA SER A 133 5.32 -10.65 10.06
C SER A 133 5.48 -9.90 11.39
N ALA A 134 6.28 -8.83 11.40
CA ALA A 134 6.46 -7.97 12.56
C ALA A 134 5.30 -6.98 12.78
N LEU A 135 4.32 -6.94 11.86
CA LEU A 135 3.13 -6.09 11.91
C LEU A 135 3.45 -4.59 12.05
N GLU A 136 4.52 -4.13 11.40
CA GLU A 136 5.03 -2.75 11.54
C GLU A 136 4.40 -1.79 10.53
N LYS A 137 4.16 -2.27 9.30
CA LYS A 137 3.61 -1.45 8.21
C LYS A 137 2.22 -1.96 7.83
N LEU A 138 1.22 -1.27 8.35
CA LEU A 138 -0.18 -1.44 7.98
C LEU A 138 -0.38 -0.96 6.54
N GLU A 139 -0.87 -1.84 5.66
CA GLU A 139 -1.17 -1.52 4.26
C GLU A 139 -2.68 -1.25 4.07
N ALA A 140 -3.54 -1.98 4.79
CA ALA A 140 -4.99 -1.79 4.74
C ALA A 140 -5.65 -2.14 6.08
N GLN A 141 -6.79 -1.49 6.36
CA GLN A 141 -7.63 -1.79 7.52
C GLN A 141 -9.10 -1.66 7.15
N MET A 142 -9.92 -2.60 7.61
CA MET A 142 -11.39 -2.54 7.55
C MET A 142 -11.96 -2.76 8.95
N GLU A 143 -13.03 -2.05 9.26
CA GLU A 143 -13.68 -2.11 10.56
C GLU A 143 -15.20 -2.17 10.37
N THR A 144 -15.85 -3.03 11.14
CA THR A 144 -17.31 -3.15 11.15
C THR A 144 -17.81 -3.59 12.51
N ILE A 145 -19.12 -3.45 12.73
CA ILE A 145 -19.84 -3.98 13.87
C ILE A 145 -20.80 -5.04 13.35
N LEU A 146 -20.68 -6.26 13.86
CA LEU A 146 -21.50 -7.38 13.46
C LEU A 146 -22.49 -7.74 14.56
N LEU A 147 -23.70 -8.11 14.18
CA LEU A 147 -24.64 -8.78 15.07
C LEU A 147 -24.40 -10.28 14.96
N TRP A 148 -23.86 -10.88 16.00
CA TRP A 148 -23.57 -12.30 16.04
C TRP A 148 -24.83 -13.11 16.35
N ASN A 149 -24.98 -14.26 15.70
CA ASN A 149 -26.07 -15.18 16.01
C ASN A 149 -25.95 -15.69 17.46
N SER A 150 -27.08 -15.85 18.15
CA SER A 150 -27.11 -16.29 19.56
C SER A 150 -26.97 -17.79 19.67
#